data_AF-U2IUC2-F1
#
_entry.id   AF-U2IUC2-F1
#
_cell.length_a   1.000
_cell.length_b   1.000
_cell.length_c   1.000
_cell.angle_alpha   90.00
_cell.angle_beta   90.00
_cell.angle_gamma   90.00
#
_symmetry.space_group_name_H-M   'P 1'
#
loop_
_entity.id
_entity.type
_entity.pdbx_description
1 polymer ?
#
loop_
_entity_poly.entity_id
_entity_poly.type
_entity_poly.pdbx_seq_one_letter_code
_entity_poly.pdbx_strand_id
1 'polypeptide(L)'
;MIMKKFVYALIALLSVGAVTQVQAQGIHPRVEVAGNFSTHIVNNSKGLSVKDYKMRSGFRVAGAVEFSLLGPLYFAPGLAFQQNGSKVGDRVATLNYLSVPVNLGLRAGLGNVVAISVEAGPSFSYGISSKSSFNDVLKNLENEGFRRFETGVNASVALSLSSFYVRLGSDIGLTNIYKKKADAESLKNASFYLGVGLRF
;
A
#
# COMPACT_ATOMS: atom_id res chain seq x y z
N MET A 1 13.71 10.09 -20.52
CA MET A 1 12.84 11.29 -20.41
C MET A 1 11.58 11.10 -19.54
N ILE A 2 11.11 9.87 -19.30
CA ILE A 2 9.88 9.56 -18.54
C ILE A 2 10.04 9.68 -17.00
N MET A 3 11.22 9.37 -16.45
CA MET A 3 11.47 9.41 -15.00
C MET A 3 11.37 10.82 -14.39
N LYS A 4 11.80 11.87 -15.12
CA LYS A 4 11.71 13.25 -14.61
C LYS A 4 10.26 13.72 -14.49
N LYS A 5 9.41 13.38 -15.45
CA LYS A 5 7.96 13.73 -15.43
C LYS A 5 7.22 13.04 -14.28
N PHE A 6 7.60 11.80 -13.96
CA PHE A 6 7.03 11.07 -12.82
C PHE A 6 7.50 11.63 -11.47
N VAL A 7 8.78 12.02 -11.37
CA VAL A 7 9.32 12.71 -10.19
C VAL A 7 8.66 14.08 -10.00
N TYR A 8 8.41 14.84 -11.08
CA TYR A 8 7.66 16.09 -10.99
C TYR A 8 6.19 15.89 -10.62
N ALA A 9 5.54 14.82 -11.07
CA ALA A 9 4.17 14.48 -10.63
C ALA A 9 4.13 14.10 -9.15
N LEU A 10 5.13 13.34 -8.68
CA LEU A 10 5.27 12.95 -7.28
C LEU A 10 5.57 14.16 -6.38
N ILE A 11 6.47 15.04 -6.83
CA ILE A 11 6.79 16.30 -6.15
C ILE A 11 5.59 17.25 -6.20
N ALA A 12 4.84 17.31 -7.30
CA ALA A 12 3.61 18.12 -7.40
C ALA A 12 2.54 17.64 -6.40
N LEU A 13 2.35 16.33 -6.26
CA LEU A 13 1.48 15.73 -5.23
C LEU A 13 1.99 16.00 -3.81
N LEU A 14 3.30 15.94 -3.58
CA LEU A 14 3.90 16.24 -2.27
C LEU A 14 3.92 17.74 -1.95
N SER A 15 3.96 18.62 -2.96
CA SER A 15 3.96 20.08 -2.79
C SER A 15 2.58 20.68 -2.50
N VAL A 16 1.50 19.89 -2.59
CA VAL A 16 0.21 20.24 -1.96
C VAL A 16 0.34 20.24 -0.42
N GLY A 17 1.45 19.71 0.13
CA GLY A 17 1.80 19.76 1.56
C GLY A 17 2.38 21.08 2.07
N ALA A 18 2.47 22.13 1.25
CA ALA A 18 2.73 23.48 1.75
C ALA A 18 1.42 24.04 2.37
N VAL A 19 1.30 23.81 3.68
CA VAL A 19 0.26 24.29 4.60
C VAL A 19 -0.33 25.64 4.18
N THR A 20 -1.48 25.59 3.52
CA THR A 20 -2.51 26.62 3.65
C THR A 20 -3.72 25.95 4.26
N GLN A 21 -4.40 26.66 5.17
CA GLN A 21 -5.65 26.22 5.75
C GLN A 21 -6.70 26.08 4.64
N VAL A 22 -6.71 24.95 3.94
CA VAL A 22 -7.83 24.55 3.10
C VAL A 22 -8.90 24.02 4.05
N GLN A 23 -9.57 24.94 4.76
CA GLN A 23 -10.89 24.69 5.32
C GLN A 23 -11.92 24.73 4.19
N ALA A 24 -11.70 23.95 3.13
CA ALA A 24 -12.78 23.61 2.22
C ALA A 24 -13.61 22.54 2.94
N GLN A 25 -14.87 22.85 3.26
CA GLN A 25 -15.80 21.89 3.86
C GLN A 25 -15.76 20.58 3.05
N GLY A 26 -15.21 19.53 3.65
CA GLY A 26 -15.13 18.20 3.03
C GLY A 26 -13.82 17.81 2.34
N ILE A 27 -12.71 18.55 2.53
CA ILE A 27 -11.38 18.06 2.13
C ILE A 27 -10.53 17.84 3.38
N HIS A 28 -10.07 16.61 3.62
CA HIS A 28 -9.27 16.24 4.78
C HIS A 28 -7.99 15.50 4.38
N PRO A 29 -6.86 16.20 4.25
CA PRO A 29 -5.56 15.57 4.06
C PRO A 29 -5.18 14.71 5.26
N ARG A 30 -4.45 13.61 5.02
CA ARG A 30 -3.90 12.76 6.08
C ARG A 30 -2.54 12.20 5.74
N VAL A 31 -1.78 11.89 6.77
CA VAL A 31 -0.47 11.23 6.70
C VAL A 31 -0.38 10.13 7.75
N GLU A 32 0.29 9.03 7.43
CA GLU A 32 0.46 7.88 8.32
C GLU A 32 1.82 7.20 8.17
N VAL A 33 2.27 6.63 9.29
CA VAL A 33 3.41 5.71 9.38
C VAL A 33 2.94 4.41 10.02
N ALA A 34 3.38 3.28 9.48
CA ALA A 34 2.92 1.97 9.90
C ALA A 34 4.03 0.92 9.84
N GLY A 35 3.95 -0.06 10.74
CA GLY A 35 4.60 -1.35 10.52
C GLY A 35 3.87 -2.08 9.39
N ASN A 36 4.61 -2.60 8.42
CA ASN A 36 4.08 -3.38 7.31
C ASN A 36 4.53 -4.83 7.44
N PHE A 37 3.61 -5.78 7.33
CA PHE A 37 3.91 -7.20 7.45
C PHE A 37 3.42 -7.89 6.19
N SER A 38 4.36 -8.41 5.40
CA SER A 38 4.07 -8.93 4.08
C SER A 38 4.52 -10.37 3.91
N THR A 39 3.83 -11.09 3.03
CA THR A 39 4.27 -12.37 2.50
C THR A 39 3.87 -12.49 1.02
N HIS A 40 4.28 -13.56 0.38
CA HIS A 40 3.80 -13.90 -0.95
C HIS A 40 2.82 -15.08 -0.90
N ILE A 41 1.72 -14.96 -1.63
CA ILE A 41 0.78 -16.05 -1.89
C ILE A 41 1.21 -16.73 -3.18
N VAL A 42 1.48 -18.03 -3.13
CA VAL A 42 1.75 -18.86 -4.31
C VAL A 42 0.50 -19.66 -4.66
N ASN A 43 0.14 -19.70 -5.93
CA ASN A 43 -0.82 -20.67 -6.45
C ASN A 43 -0.07 -21.59 -7.41
N ASN A 44 -0.08 -22.91 -7.18
CA ASN A 44 0.52 -23.90 -8.08
C ASN A 44 -0.46 -25.05 -8.35
N SER A 45 -0.05 -26.07 -9.13
CA SER A 45 -0.88 -27.24 -9.45
C SER A 45 -1.34 -28.07 -8.24
N LYS A 46 -0.83 -27.79 -7.02
CA LYS A 46 -1.24 -28.40 -5.74
C LYS A 46 -2.15 -27.48 -4.89
N GLY A 47 -2.52 -26.30 -5.41
CA GLY A 47 -3.38 -25.32 -4.76
C GLY A 47 -2.66 -24.07 -4.25
N LEU A 48 -3.35 -23.27 -3.44
CA LEU A 48 -2.80 -22.07 -2.80
C LEU A 48 -1.85 -22.47 -1.65
N SER A 49 -0.60 -22.05 -1.71
CA SER A 49 0.41 -22.28 -0.67
C SER A 49 1.08 -20.98 -0.23
N VAL A 50 1.19 -20.81 1.08
CA VAL A 50 1.98 -19.76 1.74
C VAL A 50 3.07 -20.37 2.64
N LYS A 51 3.13 -21.71 2.75
CA LYS A 51 3.92 -22.41 3.78
C LYS A 51 5.43 -22.16 3.68
N ASP A 52 5.95 -22.01 2.46
CA ASP A 52 7.38 -21.80 2.23
C ASP A 52 7.78 -20.31 2.35
N TYR A 53 6.79 -19.41 2.35
CA TYR A 53 6.98 -17.95 2.40
C TYR A 53 6.53 -17.41 3.76
N LYS A 54 7.49 -17.28 4.67
CA LYS A 54 7.25 -16.70 5.98
C LYS A 54 7.08 -15.18 5.87
N MET A 55 6.27 -14.66 6.78
CA MET A 55 6.00 -13.23 6.88
C MET A 55 7.28 -12.44 7.18
N ARG A 56 7.39 -11.30 6.53
CA ARG A 56 8.46 -10.32 6.71
C ARG A 56 7.88 -9.05 7.31
N SER A 57 8.52 -8.53 8.35
CA SER A 57 8.26 -7.18 8.86
C SER A 57 8.99 -6.12 8.03
N GLY A 58 8.38 -4.96 7.86
CA GLY A 58 8.86 -3.81 7.12
C GLY A 58 8.12 -2.57 7.60
N PHE A 59 8.16 -1.49 6.83
CA PHE A 59 7.45 -0.26 7.15
C PHE A 59 6.65 0.27 5.96
N ARG A 60 5.68 1.13 6.25
CA ARG A 60 4.84 1.83 5.30
C ARG A 60 4.72 3.30 5.72
N VAL A 61 4.86 4.20 4.76
CA VAL A 61 4.62 5.63 4.91
C VAL A 61 3.62 6.01 3.84
N ALA A 62 2.51 6.62 4.22
CA ALA A 62 1.46 6.97 3.28
C ALA A 62 0.85 8.34 3.56
N GLY A 63 0.34 8.96 2.50
CA GLY A 63 -0.51 10.14 2.56
C GLY A 63 -1.75 9.93 1.71
N ALA A 64 -2.85 10.57 2.06
CA ALA A 64 -4.05 10.58 1.24
C ALA A 64 -4.82 11.89 1.43
N VAL A 65 -5.75 12.16 0.52
CA VAL A 65 -6.69 13.28 0.64
C VAL A 65 -8.08 12.69 0.67
N GLU A 66 -8.85 12.97 1.71
CA GLU A 66 -10.24 12.54 1.82
C GLU A 66 -11.15 13.64 1.28
N PHE A 67 -11.99 13.30 0.31
CA PHE A 67 -13.03 14.16 -0.25
C PHE A 67 -14.39 13.64 0.26
N SER A 68 -15.02 14.37 1.15
CA SER A 68 -16.38 14.08 1.61
C SER A 68 -17.33 14.14 0.42
N LEU A 69 -18.10 13.08 0.22
CA LEU A 69 -19.07 12.98 -0.87
C LEU A 69 -20.48 13.27 -0.36
N LEU A 70 -20.99 12.40 0.51
CA LEU A 70 -22.34 12.49 1.05
C LEU A 70 -22.44 11.80 2.40
N GLY A 71 -22.89 12.53 3.43
CA GLY A 71 -23.04 11.98 4.78
C GLY A 71 -21.74 11.32 5.27
N PRO A 72 -21.75 10.03 5.66
CA PRO A 72 -20.55 9.33 6.11
C PRO A 72 -19.60 8.93 4.98
N LEU A 73 -20.02 9.04 3.71
CA LEU A 73 -19.26 8.56 2.56
C LEU A 73 -18.22 9.59 2.10
N TYR A 74 -17.00 9.12 1.88
CA TYR A 74 -15.90 9.90 1.33
C TYR A 74 -15.07 9.09 0.34
N PHE A 75 -14.35 9.80 -0.54
CA PHE A 75 -13.39 9.26 -1.48
C PHE A 75 -11.97 9.61 -1.01
N ALA A 76 -11.04 8.65 -1.03
CA ALA A 76 -9.70 8.81 -0.47
C ALA A 76 -8.62 8.25 -1.40
N PRO A 77 -8.22 9.00 -2.44
CA PRO A 77 -6.99 8.70 -3.18
C PRO A 77 -5.77 8.98 -2.31
N GLY A 78 -4.74 8.16 -2.45
CA GLY A 78 -3.51 8.34 -1.71
C GLY A 78 -2.27 7.85 -2.44
N LEU A 79 -1.17 7.94 -1.72
CA LEU A 79 0.16 7.51 -2.13
C LEU A 79 0.83 6.85 -0.93
N ALA A 80 1.36 5.66 -1.12
CA ALA A 80 2.04 4.90 -0.08
C ALA A 80 3.37 4.37 -0.60
N PHE A 81 4.44 4.59 0.16
CA PHE A 81 5.63 3.77 0.08
C PHE A 81 5.47 2.59 1.05
N GLN A 82 5.70 1.37 0.59
CA GLN A 82 5.63 0.18 1.44
C GLN A 82 6.72 -0.83 1.11
N GLN A 83 7.27 -1.44 2.17
CA GLN A 83 8.21 -2.54 2.06
C GLN A 83 7.48 -3.87 2.12
N ASN A 84 7.31 -4.49 0.95
CA ASN A 84 6.77 -5.84 0.81
C ASN A 84 7.91 -6.86 0.68
N GLY A 85 7.54 -8.13 0.50
CA GLY A 85 8.46 -9.25 0.39
C GLY A 85 8.12 -10.38 1.36
N SER A 86 9.05 -11.32 1.48
CA SER A 86 8.87 -12.56 2.24
C SER A 86 10.22 -13.14 2.67
N LYS A 87 10.18 -14.06 3.62
CA LYS A 87 11.34 -14.84 4.06
C LYS A 87 11.19 -16.30 3.59
N VAL A 88 12.27 -16.88 3.06
CA VAL A 88 12.34 -18.29 2.66
C VAL A 88 13.58 -18.89 3.32
N GLY A 89 13.38 -19.74 4.34
CA GLY A 89 14.46 -20.12 5.26
C GLY A 89 15.06 -18.88 5.95
N ASP A 90 16.39 -18.77 5.94
CA ASP A 90 17.13 -17.61 6.48
C ASP A 90 17.27 -16.45 5.49
N ARG A 91 16.75 -16.59 4.27
CA ARG A 91 16.90 -15.59 3.21
C ARG A 91 15.73 -14.61 3.23
N VAL A 92 16.03 -13.32 3.05
CA VAL A 92 15.03 -12.25 3.03
C VAL A 92 14.98 -11.61 1.65
N ALA A 93 13.79 -11.59 1.05
CA ALA A 93 13.49 -10.78 -0.12
C ALA A 93 12.70 -9.54 0.30
N THR A 94 13.15 -8.35 -0.11
CA THR A 94 12.49 -7.07 0.13
C THR A 94 12.17 -6.41 -1.19
N LEU A 95 10.91 -6.06 -1.39
CA LEU A 95 10.42 -5.36 -2.57
C LEU A 95 9.82 -4.03 -2.11
N ASN A 96 10.39 -2.92 -2.56
CA ASN A 96 9.89 -1.60 -2.23
C ASN A 96 8.92 -1.14 -3.31
N TYR A 97 7.68 -0.85 -2.92
CA TYR A 97 6.63 -0.39 -3.82
C TYR A 97 6.25 1.05 -3.52
N LEU A 98 5.97 1.77 -4.60
CA LEU A 98 5.17 2.98 -4.56
C LEU A 98 3.75 2.63 -5.02
N SER A 99 2.78 2.82 -4.15
CA SER A 99 1.41 2.38 -4.33
C SER A 99 0.45 3.56 -4.32
N VAL A 100 -0.51 3.55 -5.24
CA VAL A 100 -1.59 4.53 -5.33
C VAL A 100 -2.91 3.83 -4.98
N PRO A 101 -3.31 3.82 -3.70
CA PRO A 101 -4.64 3.36 -3.30
C PRO A 101 -5.71 4.39 -3.71
N VAL A 102 -6.84 3.88 -4.18
CA VAL A 102 -8.00 4.69 -4.57
C VAL A 102 -9.21 4.16 -3.81
N ASN A 103 -9.46 4.71 -2.63
CA ASN A 103 -10.42 4.13 -1.69
C ASN A 103 -11.75 4.88 -1.66
N LEU A 104 -12.83 4.14 -1.43
CA LEU A 104 -14.05 4.70 -0.85
C LEU A 104 -14.07 4.37 0.63
N GLY A 105 -14.55 5.30 1.44
CA GLY A 105 -14.61 5.16 2.88
C GLY A 105 -15.93 5.59 3.47
N LEU A 106 -16.29 4.96 4.59
CA LEU A 106 -17.40 5.35 5.43
C LEU A 106 -16.85 5.77 6.80
N ARG A 107 -17.26 6.94 7.29
CA ARG A 107 -16.89 7.44 8.62
C ARG A 107 -18.12 7.68 9.47
N ALA A 108 -18.14 7.08 10.66
CA ALA A 108 -19.14 7.32 11.69
C ALA A 108 -18.47 8.00 12.88
N GLY A 109 -18.96 9.19 13.24
CA GLY A 109 -18.61 9.86 14.49
C GLY A 109 -19.29 9.17 15.68
N LEU A 110 -18.53 8.94 16.74
CA LEU A 110 -18.99 8.43 18.03
C LEU A 110 -18.79 9.54 19.08
N GLY A 111 -19.70 10.51 19.07
CA GLY A 111 -19.58 11.75 19.86
C GLY A 111 -18.66 12.78 19.20
N ASN A 112 -18.10 13.68 20.01
CA ASN A 112 -17.40 14.87 19.49
C ASN A 112 -15.91 14.65 19.17
N VAL A 113 -15.32 13.54 19.63
CA VAL A 113 -13.86 13.32 19.57
C VAL A 113 -13.50 11.99 18.92
N VAL A 114 -14.35 10.97 19.04
CA VAL A 114 -14.05 9.63 18.51
C VAL A 114 -14.77 9.44 17.19
N ALA A 115 -14.11 8.80 16.23
CA ALA A 115 -14.75 8.33 15.01
C ALA A 115 -14.18 6.97 14.59
N ILE A 116 -15.01 6.14 13.97
CA ILE A 116 -14.56 4.92 13.30
C ILE A 116 -14.72 5.14 11.80
N SER A 117 -13.72 4.73 11.04
CA SER A 117 -13.80 4.71 9.58
C SER A 117 -13.37 3.38 9.00
N VAL A 118 -14.05 2.95 7.95
CA VAL A 118 -13.66 1.82 7.11
C VAL A 118 -13.38 2.32 5.71
N GLU A 119 -12.37 1.75 5.05
CA GLU A 119 -12.02 2.08 3.67
C GLU A 119 -11.72 0.81 2.89
N ALA A 120 -12.12 0.81 1.61
CA ALA A 120 -11.72 -0.23 0.66
C ALA A 120 -11.62 0.33 -0.75
N GLY A 121 -10.78 -0.27 -1.58
CA GLY A 121 -10.64 0.12 -2.96
C GLY A 121 -9.51 -0.58 -3.71
N PRO A 122 -9.39 -0.34 -5.02
CA PRO A 122 -8.24 -0.79 -5.79
C PRO A 122 -6.96 -0.09 -5.34
N SER A 123 -5.84 -0.79 -5.49
CA SER A 123 -4.49 -0.25 -5.34
C SER A 123 -3.67 -0.52 -6.60
N PHE A 124 -2.84 0.46 -6.97
CA PHE A 124 -1.94 0.36 -8.11
C PHE A 124 -0.52 0.53 -7.63
N SER A 125 0.29 -0.51 -7.72
CA SER A 125 1.62 -0.56 -7.11
C SER A 125 2.70 -0.65 -8.18
N TYR A 126 3.78 0.11 -8.00
CA TYR A 126 4.97 0.07 -8.85
C TYR A 126 6.21 -0.23 -8.01
N GLY A 127 6.87 -1.36 -8.27
CA GLY A 127 8.12 -1.77 -7.66
C GLY A 127 9.25 -0.86 -8.11
N ILE A 128 9.79 -0.08 -7.18
CA ILE A 128 10.84 0.91 -7.42
C ILE A 128 12.24 0.38 -7.09
N SER A 129 12.35 -0.60 -6.21
CA SER A 129 13.61 -1.30 -5.93
C SER A 129 13.39 -2.65 -5.27
N SER A 130 14.40 -3.51 -5.33
CA SER A 130 14.45 -4.74 -4.55
C SER A 130 15.78 -4.83 -3.82
N LYS A 131 15.75 -5.37 -2.60
CA LYS A 131 16.93 -5.81 -1.86
C LYS A 131 16.74 -7.26 -1.50
N SER A 132 17.76 -8.08 -1.74
CA SER A 132 17.69 -9.49 -1.42
C SER A 132 19.06 -10.01 -1.04
N SER A 133 19.11 -10.99 -0.15
CA SER A 133 20.30 -11.82 0.06
C SER A 133 20.58 -12.77 -1.12
N PHE A 134 19.66 -12.83 -2.10
CA PHE A 134 19.87 -13.49 -3.38
C PHE A 134 20.51 -12.49 -4.36
N ASN A 135 21.70 -12.79 -4.88
CA ASN A 135 22.34 -12.01 -5.96
C ASN A 135 21.46 -11.84 -7.21
N ASP A 136 20.43 -12.68 -7.39
CA ASP A 136 19.56 -12.69 -8.57
C ASP A 136 18.31 -11.81 -8.48
N VAL A 137 17.81 -11.43 -7.30
CA VAL A 137 16.53 -10.69 -7.23
C VAL A 137 16.68 -9.23 -7.69
N LEU A 138 17.84 -8.61 -7.45
CA LEU A 138 18.17 -7.30 -8.02
C LEU A 138 18.22 -7.37 -9.55
N LYS A 139 18.86 -8.42 -10.10
CA LYS A 139 18.84 -8.70 -11.53
C LYS A 139 17.42 -8.98 -12.05
N ASN A 140 16.52 -9.59 -11.28
CA ASN A 140 15.18 -9.97 -11.77
C ASN A 140 14.16 -8.82 -11.93
N LEU A 141 14.33 -7.68 -11.24
CA LEU A 141 13.52 -6.48 -11.51
C LEU A 141 13.99 -5.71 -12.77
N GLU A 142 15.27 -5.84 -13.14
CA GLU A 142 15.87 -5.21 -14.33
C GLU A 142 15.91 -6.15 -15.55
N ASN A 143 16.19 -7.44 -15.36
CA ASN A 143 16.44 -8.49 -16.36
C ASN A 143 15.34 -9.59 -16.35
N GLU A 144 14.10 -9.20 -16.62
CA GLU A 144 13.05 -10.11 -17.13
C GLU A 144 12.32 -11.09 -16.18
N GLY A 145 12.58 -11.13 -14.87
CA GLY A 145 11.92 -12.08 -13.93
C GLY A 145 10.61 -11.59 -13.30
N PHE A 146 10.56 -10.34 -12.84
CA PHE A 146 9.41 -9.78 -12.11
C PHE A 146 8.74 -8.60 -12.83
N ARG A 147 7.41 -8.50 -12.72
CA ARG A 147 6.62 -7.34 -13.15
C ARG A 147 6.76 -6.25 -12.10
N ARG A 148 7.15 -5.05 -12.53
CA ARG A 148 7.22 -3.88 -11.64
C ARG A 148 5.84 -3.35 -11.29
N PHE A 149 4.91 -3.42 -12.23
CA PHE A 149 3.54 -2.97 -12.01
C PHE A 149 2.66 -4.10 -11.51
N GLU A 150 1.91 -3.80 -10.46
CA GLU A 150 0.95 -4.69 -9.83
C GLU A 150 -0.36 -3.95 -9.58
N THR A 151 -1.48 -4.67 -9.68
CA THR A 151 -2.77 -4.19 -9.19
C THR A 151 -3.18 -5.02 -7.99
N GLY A 152 -3.91 -4.40 -7.07
CA GLY A 152 -4.36 -5.00 -5.83
C GLY A 152 -5.71 -4.47 -5.40
N VAL A 153 -6.21 -5.05 -4.33
CA VAL A 153 -7.31 -4.50 -3.54
C VAL A 153 -6.82 -4.30 -2.12
N ASN A 154 -7.26 -3.21 -1.51
CA ASN A 154 -6.95 -2.90 -0.13
C ASN A 154 -8.23 -2.65 0.66
N ALA A 155 -8.15 -2.94 1.95
CA ALA A 155 -9.21 -2.67 2.92
C ALA A 155 -8.58 -2.27 4.25
N SER A 156 -9.24 -1.41 5.02
CA SER A 156 -8.74 -0.96 6.32
C SER A 156 -9.84 -0.45 7.23
N VAL A 157 -9.54 -0.45 8.53
CA VAL A 157 -10.33 0.18 9.58
C VAL A 157 -9.43 1.14 10.36
N ALA A 158 -9.97 2.28 10.76
CA ALA A 158 -9.28 3.24 11.60
C ALA A 158 -10.18 3.72 12.74
N LEU A 159 -9.56 3.87 13.92
CA LEU A 159 -10.13 4.55 15.07
C LEU A 159 -9.47 5.92 15.17
N SER A 160 -10.25 6.98 15.04
CA SER A 160 -9.80 8.37 15.11
C SER A 160 -10.17 8.98 16.47
N LEU A 161 -9.23 9.72 17.05
CA LEU A 161 -9.39 10.58 18.21
C LEU A 161 -8.99 12.00 17.79
N SER A 162 -9.97 12.83 17.44
CA SER A 162 -9.75 14.14 16.81
C SER A 162 -8.92 13.97 15.52
N SER A 163 -7.81 14.70 15.38
CA SER A 163 -6.88 14.59 14.26
C SER A 163 -6.05 13.31 14.26
N PHE A 164 -5.83 12.69 15.43
CA PHE A 164 -5.04 11.47 15.52
C PHE A 164 -5.86 10.24 15.13
N TYR A 165 -5.25 9.24 14.50
CA TYR A 165 -5.91 7.96 14.28
C TYR A 165 -4.93 6.79 14.34
N VAL A 166 -5.46 5.63 14.74
CA VAL A 166 -4.83 4.32 14.63
C VAL A 166 -5.49 3.56 13.50
N ARG A 167 -4.71 2.93 12.63
CA ARG A 167 -5.23 2.24 11.44
C ARG A 167 -4.65 0.84 11.29
N LEU A 168 -5.55 -0.11 11.06
CA LEU A 168 -5.23 -1.47 10.65
C LEU A 168 -5.75 -1.67 9.22
N GLY A 169 -4.92 -2.19 8.32
CA GLY A 169 -5.36 -2.50 6.98
C GLY A 169 -4.61 -3.65 6.33
N SER A 170 -5.09 -4.07 5.17
CA SER A 170 -4.52 -5.13 4.35
C SER A 170 -4.52 -4.73 2.89
N ASP A 171 -3.50 -5.16 2.16
CA ASP A 171 -3.40 -5.04 0.71
C ASP A 171 -3.07 -6.42 0.13
N ILE A 172 -3.88 -6.84 -0.86
CA ILE A 172 -3.74 -8.12 -1.56
C ILE A 172 -3.58 -7.82 -3.05
N GLY A 173 -2.43 -8.20 -3.60
CA GLY A 173 -2.14 -8.15 -5.02
C GLY A 173 -3.03 -9.12 -5.81
N LEU A 174 -3.64 -8.62 -6.89
CA LEU A 174 -4.42 -9.40 -7.83
C LEU A 174 -3.58 -9.94 -8.98
N THR A 175 -2.53 -9.21 -9.38
CA THR A 175 -1.64 -9.56 -10.49
C THR A 175 -0.51 -10.48 -10.08
N ASN A 176 -0.12 -11.38 -11.00
CA ASN A 176 1.09 -12.18 -10.84
C ASN A 176 2.33 -11.30 -10.96
N ILE A 177 3.25 -11.45 -10.02
CA ILE A 177 4.53 -10.72 -9.99
C ILE A 177 5.54 -11.39 -10.94
N TYR A 178 5.40 -12.67 -11.31
CA TYR A 178 6.28 -13.33 -12.28
C TYR A 178 5.99 -12.92 -13.74
N LYS A 179 7.06 -12.72 -14.54
CA LYS A 179 6.98 -12.42 -15.98
C LYS A 179 6.86 -13.65 -16.88
N LYS A 180 7.54 -14.77 -16.56
CA LYS A 180 7.46 -16.03 -17.33
C LYS A 180 6.48 -17.01 -16.68
N LYS A 181 5.48 -17.46 -17.45
CA LYS A 181 4.61 -18.59 -17.11
C LYS A 181 5.40 -19.90 -17.34
N ALA A 182 6.19 -20.33 -16.36
CA ALA A 182 6.46 -21.76 -16.23
C ALA A 182 5.31 -22.31 -15.37
N ASP A 183 4.43 -23.10 -16.00
CA ASP A 183 3.45 -23.98 -15.39
C ASP A 183 2.59 -23.43 -14.24
N ALA A 184 1.50 -22.71 -14.57
CA ALA A 184 0.39 -22.40 -13.64
C ALA A 184 0.76 -21.70 -12.31
N GLU A 185 2.02 -21.28 -12.11
CA GLU A 185 2.47 -20.69 -10.86
C GLU A 185 2.21 -19.17 -10.82
N SER A 186 1.40 -18.74 -9.85
CA SER A 186 1.16 -17.31 -9.60
C SER A 186 1.73 -16.89 -8.26
N LEU A 187 2.51 -15.83 -8.24
CA LEU A 187 3.01 -15.18 -7.03
C LEU A 187 2.30 -13.85 -6.86
N LYS A 188 1.64 -13.64 -5.72
CA LYS A 188 0.91 -12.41 -5.39
C LYS A 188 1.41 -11.85 -4.07
N ASN A 189 1.46 -10.53 -3.96
CA ASN A 189 1.78 -9.87 -2.69
C ASN A 189 0.57 -9.92 -1.76
N ALA A 190 0.79 -10.20 -0.49
CA ALA A 190 -0.20 -10.01 0.55
C ALA A 190 0.46 -9.30 1.72
N SER A 191 -0.18 -8.27 2.24
CA SER A 191 0.34 -7.52 3.37
C SER A 191 -0.78 -7.06 4.28
N PHE A 192 -0.44 -6.90 5.56
CA PHE A 192 -1.23 -6.09 6.48
C PHE A 192 -0.33 -5.06 7.15
N TYR A 193 -0.91 -3.95 7.57
CA TYR A 193 -0.21 -2.87 8.21
C TYR A 193 -0.99 -2.37 9.42
N LEU A 194 -0.23 -2.00 10.46
CA LEU A 194 -0.76 -1.35 11.66
C LEU A 194 0.07 -0.09 11.90
N GLY A 195 -0.61 1.04 12.03
CA GLY A 195 0.06 2.32 12.15
C GLY A 195 -0.78 3.40 12.78
N VAL A 196 -0.17 4.57 12.84
CA VAL A 196 -0.76 5.79 13.37
C VAL A 196 -0.65 6.90 12.35
N GLY A 197 -1.57 7.85 12.40
CA GLY A 197 -1.58 8.97 11.48
C GLY A 197 -2.24 10.21 12.05
N LEU A 198 -2.08 11.30 11.29
CA LEU A 198 -2.70 12.59 11.54
C LEU A 198 -3.58 12.95 10.35
N ARG A 199 -4.75 13.50 10.66
CA ARG A 199 -5.71 14.06 9.72
C ARG A 199 -5.84 15.55 9.99
N PHE A 200 -5.84 16.33 8.92
CA PHE A 200 -5.90 17.79 8.92
C PHE A 200 -7.24 18.28 8.39
#